data_AF-A0A024H211-F1
#
_entry.id   AF-A0A024H211-F1
#
_cell.length_a   1.000
_cell.length_b   1.000
_cell.length_c   1.000
_cell.angle_alpha   90.00
_cell.angle_beta   90.00
_cell.angle_gamma   90.00
#
_symmetry.space_group_name_H-M   'P 1'
#
loop_
_entity.id
_entity.type
_entity.pdbx_description
1 polymer ?
#
loop_
_entity_poly.entity_id
_entity_poly.type
_entity_poly.pdbx_seq_one_letter_code
_entity_poly.pdbx_strand_id
1 'polypeptide(L)'
;MGKNSKNRRAGKTSADKRRQAPVSLSSFRAGRALDALAPAYVQWFDDGTPGAGAAALQYLKLMEPTMSRYLEMTAAPDVTSFDPAALANAVAEEVSAAARAQAPDVVDPEQVALIVDSVHSYVEFLSETGRWTGTAELLAEVLEFFEGLAGGEDGQETIQVPEIPEDQALAVFTGLPLIQKATALLQWIGDGKPVTGTGALRLRDIEEAAACVGVSAKGGTKKADPAGDVLTVRSMYEVPLLAEIWATLQAAELIRVKPTKVVPFEDPAHFLDGSVAEQLDEFIMFTSCFLEQAVLRLDPDQPWERTIAAVQVSVLLAAATAEPLLVERVLAAPDHAPDEEKKAAGLLTKVAVGRLEELAELGLLTIDTHFRVPPALIRCVADAFDDPSLLAELGLAETPLAEAPDDDEAPFEEAPSEEAPNEEADAPKAAGSLALT
;
A
#
# COMPACT_ATOMS: atom_id res chain seq x y z
N MET A 1 -52.92 56.89 30.84
CA MET A 1 -51.48 56.87 30.45
C MET A 1 -51.27 55.61 29.62
N GLY A 2 -50.67 55.58 28.44
CA GLY A 2 -50.21 56.59 27.51
C GLY A 2 -49.77 55.83 26.25
N LYS A 3 -50.38 56.18 25.12
CA LYS A 3 -49.89 56.09 23.73
C LYS A 3 -49.35 54.75 23.23
N ASN A 4 -50.15 54.12 22.36
CA ASN A 4 -49.67 53.19 21.35
C ASN A 4 -50.38 53.50 20.03
N SER A 5 -49.64 53.93 19.00
CA SER A 5 -49.66 53.32 17.66
C SER A 5 -48.83 54.11 16.63
N LYS A 6 -47.96 53.37 15.95
CA LYS A 6 -47.68 53.37 14.51
C LYS A 6 -47.26 54.69 13.85
N ASN A 7 -45.99 54.75 13.46
CA ASN A 7 -45.68 55.19 12.11
C ASN A 7 -44.52 54.40 11.50
N ARG A 8 -44.79 53.86 10.30
CA ARG A 8 -43.87 53.14 9.42
C ARG A 8 -42.74 54.07 8.97
N ARG A 9 -41.50 53.59 8.99
CA ARG A 9 -40.44 54.06 8.08
C ARG A 9 -39.72 52.86 7.49
N ALA A 10 -39.66 52.85 6.17
CA ALA A 10 -38.98 51.88 5.34
C ALA A 10 -37.49 51.88 5.64
N GLY A 11 -36.99 50.72 6.09
CA GLY A 11 -35.57 50.40 6.13
C GLY A 11 -35.11 49.97 4.75
N LYS A 12 -34.21 50.78 4.20
CA LYS A 12 -33.57 50.68 2.89
C LYS A 12 -32.64 49.47 2.92
N THR A 13 -32.93 48.42 2.17
CA THR A 13 -31.99 47.32 1.90
C THR A 13 -30.83 47.88 1.08
N SER A 14 -29.68 48.02 1.72
CA SER A 14 -28.41 48.30 1.05
C SER A 14 -28.03 47.06 0.24
N ALA A 15 -28.21 47.16 -1.07
CA ALA A 15 -27.65 46.24 -2.04
C ALA A 15 -26.13 46.23 -1.87
N ASP A 16 -25.62 45.12 -1.38
CA ASP A 16 -24.20 44.85 -1.27
C ASP A 16 -23.67 44.58 -2.69
N LYS A 17 -23.23 45.65 -3.36
CA LYS A 17 -22.52 45.56 -4.64
C LYS A 17 -21.15 44.94 -4.37
N ARG A 18 -21.08 43.60 -4.36
CA ARG A 18 -19.85 42.86 -4.63
C ARG A 18 -19.28 43.42 -5.93
N ARG A 19 -18.21 44.23 -5.82
CA ARG A 19 -17.42 44.68 -6.97
C ARG A 19 -16.82 43.42 -7.59
N GLN A 20 -17.38 42.98 -8.72
CA GLN A 20 -16.78 41.93 -9.53
C GLN A 20 -15.36 42.37 -9.89
N ALA A 21 -14.36 41.58 -9.52
CA ALA A 21 -12.98 41.81 -9.92
C ALA A 21 -12.91 41.81 -11.48
N PRO A 22 -11.99 42.58 -12.08
CA PRO A 22 -11.81 42.55 -13.53
C PRO A 22 -11.44 41.13 -13.98
N VAL A 23 -12.26 40.55 -14.87
CA VAL A 23 -12.02 39.23 -15.48
C VAL A 23 -10.84 39.33 -16.44
N SER A 24 -9.91 38.36 -16.39
CA SER A 24 -8.77 38.34 -17.32
C SER A 24 -9.26 38.08 -18.75
N LEU A 25 -8.54 38.63 -19.74
CA LEU A 25 -8.88 38.43 -21.16
C LEU A 25 -8.85 36.94 -21.53
N SER A 26 -7.94 36.17 -20.93
CA SER A 26 -7.78 34.73 -21.15
C SER A 26 -8.98 33.94 -20.62
N SER A 27 -9.48 34.27 -19.42
CA SER A 27 -10.69 33.64 -18.86
C SER A 27 -11.91 33.92 -19.73
N PHE A 28 -12.08 35.16 -20.20
CA PHE A 28 -13.18 35.49 -21.12
C PHE A 28 -13.10 34.73 -22.45
N ARG A 29 -11.88 34.51 -22.98
CA ARG A 29 -11.67 33.75 -24.21
C ARG A 29 -11.95 32.27 -24.01
N ALA A 30 -11.46 31.68 -22.92
CA ALA A 30 -11.69 30.27 -22.56
C ALA A 30 -13.20 30.00 -22.42
N GLY A 31 -13.91 30.77 -21.60
CA GLY A 31 -15.35 30.61 -21.41
C GLY A 31 -16.14 30.72 -22.71
N ARG A 32 -15.84 31.74 -23.56
CA ARG A 32 -16.50 31.87 -24.86
C ARG A 32 -16.22 30.70 -25.81
N ALA A 33 -15.01 30.16 -25.80
CA ALA A 33 -14.63 29.07 -26.68
C ALA A 33 -15.28 27.75 -26.23
N LEU A 34 -15.34 27.50 -24.91
CA LEU A 34 -16.05 26.35 -24.33
C LEU A 34 -17.57 26.46 -24.55
N ASP A 35 -18.17 27.63 -24.33
CA ASP A 35 -19.60 27.90 -24.58
C ASP A 35 -20.00 27.59 -26.02
N ALA A 36 -19.12 27.87 -26.98
CA ALA A 36 -19.37 27.59 -28.39
C ALA A 36 -19.42 26.08 -28.71
N LEU A 37 -18.74 25.26 -27.90
CA LEU A 37 -18.64 23.80 -28.06
C LEU A 37 -19.58 23.04 -27.12
N ALA A 38 -20.11 23.69 -26.09
CA ALA A 38 -20.93 23.07 -25.04
C ALA A 38 -22.12 22.24 -25.57
N PRO A 39 -22.91 22.68 -26.57
CA PRO A 39 -24.01 21.85 -27.07
C PRO A 39 -23.55 20.53 -27.69
N ALA A 40 -22.39 20.53 -28.37
CA ALA A 40 -21.83 19.33 -28.98
C ALA A 40 -21.19 18.41 -27.93
N TYR A 41 -20.51 18.98 -26.93
CA TYR A 41 -19.95 18.23 -25.81
C TYR A 41 -21.04 17.54 -24.98
N VAL A 42 -22.12 18.26 -24.62
CA VAL A 42 -23.27 17.70 -23.91
C VAL A 42 -23.92 16.56 -24.68
N GLN A 43 -24.05 16.70 -26.01
CA GLN A 43 -24.61 15.64 -26.85
C GLN A 43 -23.69 14.41 -26.94
N TRP A 44 -22.37 14.61 -26.95
CA TRP A 44 -21.38 13.53 -26.99
C TRP A 44 -21.30 12.79 -25.64
N PHE A 45 -21.35 13.53 -24.53
CA PHE A 45 -21.28 13.00 -23.17
C PHE A 45 -22.58 12.29 -22.73
N ASP A 46 -23.71 12.57 -23.39
CA ASP A 46 -25.01 11.96 -23.05
C ASP A 46 -25.08 10.49 -23.50
N ASP A 47 -24.83 9.59 -22.55
CA ASP A 47 -24.93 8.14 -22.70
C ASP A 47 -26.38 7.60 -22.51
N GLY A 48 -27.35 8.50 -22.32
CA GLY A 48 -28.75 8.17 -22.04
C GLY A 48 -29.08 7.99 -20.56
N THR A 49 -28.11 8.17 -19.65
CA THR A 49 -28.36 8.12 -18.21
C THR A 49 -29.01 9.42 -17.68
N PRO A 50 -29.95 9.33 -16.72
CA PRO A 50 -30.54 10.52 -16.12
C PRO A 50 -29.49 11.40 -15.43
N GLY A 51 -29.25 12.59 -15.97
CA GLY A 51 -28.33 13.58 -15.39
C GLY A 51 -27.03 13.78 -16.17
N ALA A 52 -26.73 12.96 -17.19
CA ALA A 52 -25.52 13.06 -17.98
C ALA A 52 -25.27 14.48 -18.55
N GLY A 53 -26.31 15.13 -19.09
CA GLY A 53 -26.17 16.49 -19.60
C GLY A 53 -25.85 17.55 -18.54
N ALA A 54 -26.23 17.35 -17.27
CA ALA A 54 -25.83 18.23 -16.18
C ALA A 54 -24.39 17.99 -15.73
N ALA A 55 -23.96 16.71 -15.71
CA ALA A 55 -22.58 16.33 -15.45
C ALA A 55 -21.62 16.87 -16.53
N ALA A 56 -22.00 16.80 -17.81
CA ALA A 56 -21.23 17.37 -18.92
C ALA A 56 -20.98 18.87 -18.75
N LEU A 57 -21.99 19.63 -18.33
CA LEU A 57 -21.83 21.08 -18.05
C LEU A 57 -20.96 21.35 -16.82
N GLN A 58 -20.97 20.45 -15.83
CA GLN A 58 -20.08 20.53 -14.68
C GLN A 58 -18.61 20.29 -15.10
N TYR A 59 -18.36 19.31 -15.98
CA TYR A 59 -17.04 19.04 -16.54
C TYR A 59 -16.50 20.24 -17.32
N LEU A 60 -17.31 20.84 -18.21
CA LEU A 60 -16.94 22.07 -18.94
C LEU A 60 -16.62 23.25 -18.01
N LYS A 61 -17.34 23.36 -16.89
CA LYS A 61 -17.08 24.40 -15.90
C LYS A 61 -15.78 24.16 -15.13
N LEU A 62 -15.42 22.90 -14.89
CA LEU A 62 -14.20 22.53 -14.18
C LEU A 62 -12.94 22.69 -15.04
N MET A 63 -13.03 22.51 -16.35
CA MET A 63 -11.90 22.75 -17.27
C MET A 63 -11.67 24.22 -17.62
N GLU A 64 -12.66 25.10 -17.43
CA GLU A 64 -12.56 26.53 -17.82
C GLU A 64 -11.34 27.25 -17.23
N PRO A 65 -11.00 27.08 -15.95
CA PRO A 65 -9.77 27.64 -15.37
C PRO A 65 -8.49 27.09 -16.03
N THR A 66 -8.40 25.78 -16.27
CA THR A 66 -7.27 25.14 -16.97
C THR A 66 -7.09 25.72 -18.37
N MET A 67 -8.19 25.85 -19.13
CA MET A 67 -8.17 26.45 -20.47
C MET A 67 -7.77 27.92 -20.43
N SER A 68 -8.21 28.68 -19.42
CA SER A 68 -7.78 30.06 -19.22
C SER A 68 -6.26 30.17 -19.03
N ARG A 69 -5.65 29.30 -18.21
CA ARG A 69 -4.20 29.27 -17.99
C ARG A 69 -3.44 28.87 -19.24
N TYR A 70 -3.92 27.83 -19.94
CA TYR A 70 -3.33 27.38 -21.19
C TYR A 70 -3.28 28.50 -22.24
N LEU A 71 -4.39 29.22 -22.43
CA LEU A 71 -4.47 30.35 -23.36
C LEU A 71 -3.57 31.52 -22.96
N GLU A 72 -3.37 31.73 -21.65
CA GLU A 72 -2.45 32.76 -21.13
C GLU A 72 -0.98 32.39 -21.42
N MET A 73 -0.61 31.12 -21.30
CA MET A 73 0.75 30.63 -21.51
C MET A 73 1.14 30.55 -22.99
N THR A 74 0.24 30.11 -23.85
CA THR A 74 0.55 29.77 -25.26
C THR A 74 0.14 30.86 -26.25
N ALA A 75 -0.65 31.84 -25.82
CA ALA A 75 -1.34 32.79 -26.69
C ALA A 75 -2.14 32.12 -27.83
N ALA A 76 -2.57 30.86 -27.64
CA ALA A 76 -3.33 30.12 -28.62
C ALA A 76 -4.66 30.85 -28.98
N PRO A 77 -5.13 30.73 -30.23
CA PRO A 77 -6.34 31.41 -30.68
C PRO A 77 -7.65 30.72 -30.26
N ASP A 78 -7.58 29.43 -29.91
CA ASP A 78 -8.72 28.59 -29.56
C ASP A 78 -8.32 27.44 -28.59
N VAL A 79 -9.29 26.61 -28.22
CA VAL A 79 -9.14 25.46 -27.31
C VAL A 79 -9.38 24.13 -28.04
N THR A 80 -9.05 24.07 -29.33
CA THR A 80 -9.25 22.87 -30.17
C THR A 80 -7.95 22.19 -30.59
N SER A 81 -6.81 22.71 -30.15
CA SER A 81 -5.49 22.10 -30.29
C SER A 81 -4.65 22.43 -29.06
N PHE A 82 -3.89 21.46 -28.58
CA PHE A 82 -3.05 21.63 -27.40
C PHE A 82 -1.60 21.25 -27.67
N ASP A 83 -0.68 22.09 -27.18
CA ASP A 83 0.71 21.71 -26.97
C ASP A 83 0.80 20.87 -25.68
N PRO A 84 1.33 19.63 -25.73
CA PRO A 84 1.32 18.73 -24.57
C PRO A 84 2.00 19.33 -23.34
N ALA A 85 3.17 19.95 -23.50
CA ALA A 85 3.92 20.52 -22.39
C ALA A 85 3.19 21.72 -21.77
N ALA A 86 2.62 22.59 -22.59
CA ALA A 86 1.87 23.74 -22.08
C ALA A 86 0.53 23.31 -21.44
N LEU A 87 -0.14 22.28 -21.98
CA LEU A 87 -1.36 21.73 -21.37
C LEU A 87 -1.06 21.07 -20.03
N ALA A 88 -0.01 20.25 -19.94
CA ALA A 88 0.43 19.63 -18.69
C ALA A 88 0.72 20.67 -17.61
N ASN A 89 1.43 21.75 -17.96
CA ASN A 89 1.69 22.86 -17.03
C ASN A 89 0.40 23.59 -16.62
N ALA A 90 -0.55 23.80 -17.54
CA ALA A 90 -1.82 24.44 -17.23
C ALA A 90 -2.67 23.58 -16.27
N VAL A 91 -2.68 22.26 -16.46
CA VAL A 91 -3.32 21.29 -15.55
C VAL A 91 -2.64 21.33 -14.18
N ALA A 92 -1.31 21.24 -14.13
CA ALA A 92 -0.54 21.28 -12.88
C ALA A 92 -0.74 22.59 -12.09
N GLU A 93 -0.79 23.73 -12.79
CA GLU A 93 -1.06 25.03 -12.17
C GLU A 93 -2.51 25.16 -11.69
N GLU A 94 -3.48 24.55 -12.38
CA GLU A 94 -4.87 24.55 -11.90
C GLU A 94 -5.05 23.62 -10.72
N VAL A 95 -4.45 22.42 -10.74
CA VAL A 95 -4.39 21.53 -9.58
C VAL A 95 -3.75 22.24 -8.38
N SER A 96 -2.61 22.92 -8.60
CA SER A 96 -1.94 23.72 -7.57
C SER A 96 -2.80 24.88 -7.08
N ALA A 97 -3.62 25.48 -7.94
CA ALA A 97 -4.49 26.58 -7.55
C ALA A 97 -5.76 26.14 -6.84
N ALA A 98 -6.33 24.99 -7.23
CA ALA A 98 -7.41 24.34 -6.52
C ALA A 98 -6.96 23.96 -5.10
N ALA A 99 -5.77 23.37 -4.98
CA ALA A 99 -5.09 23.14 -3.70
C ALA A 99 -4.93 24.42 -2.87
N ARG A 100 -4.42 25.52 -3.46
CA ARG A 100 -4.26 26.81 -2.76
C ARG A 100 -5.58 27.50 -2.38
N ALA A 101 -6.67 27.20 -3.09
CA ALA A 101 -7.99 27.76 -2.82
C ALA A 101 -8.69 27.05 -1.65
N GLN A 102 -8.26 25.82 -1.38
CA GLN A 102 -8.52 25.11 -0.13
C GLN A 102 -7.54 25.60 0.96
N ALA A 103 -7.72 25.17 2.20
CA ALA A 103 -6.74 25.50 3.25
C ALA A 103 -5.34 25.08 2.76
N PRO A 104 -4.28 25.88 3.02
CA PRO A 104 -2.97 25.75 2.37
C PRO A 104 -2.26 24.38 2.51
N ASP A 105 -2.82 23.47 3.29
CA ASP A 105 -2.28 22.13 3.54
C ASP A 105 -3.23 20.98 3.12
N VAL A 106 -4.39 21.26 2.48
CA VAL A 106 -5.43 20.28 2.08
C VAL A 106 -5.59 20.23 0.56
N VAL A 107 -5.26 19.10 -0.05
CA VAL A 107 -5.45 18.84 -1.49
C VAL A 107 -6.42 17.70 -1.65
N ASP A 108 -7.68 18.01 -1.96
CA ASP A 108 -8.72 17.02 -2.26
C ASP A 108 -8.35 16.18 -3.51
N PRO A 109 -8.00 14.88 -3.36
CA PRO A 109 -7.60 14.04 -4.47
C PRO A 109 -8.75 13.78 -5.45
N GLU A 110 -10.01 13.79 -4.97
CA GLU A 110 -11.18 13.66 -5.84
C GLU A 110 -11.30 14.89 -6.75
N GLN A 111 -10.99 16.08 -6.23
CA GLN A 111 -10.99 17.31 -7.05
C GLN A 111 -9.86 17.30 -8.09
N VAL A 112 -8.68 16.79 -7.75
CA VAL A 112 -7.56 16.67 -8.70
C VAL A 112 -7.91 15.69 -9.82
N ALA A 113 -8.39 14.50 -9.47
CA ALA A 113 -8.86 13.50 -10.43
C ALA A 113 -9.94 14.09 -11.33
N LEU A 114 -10.90 14.84 -10.76
CA LEU A 114 -11.98 15.45 -11.52
C LEU A 114 -11.49 16.56 -12.47
N ILE A 115 -10.46 17.33 -12.12
CA ILE A 115 -9.84 18.32 -13.01
C ILE A 115 -9.16 17.59 -14.19
N VAL A 116 -8.34 16.58 -13.91
CA VAL A 116 -7.62 15.80 -14.93
C VAL A 116 -8.60 15.09 -15.86
N ASP A 117 -9.57 14.37 -15.29
CA ASP A 117 -10.62 13.65 -16.03
C ASP A 117 -11.46 14.60 -16.89
N SER A 118 -11.79 15.80 -16.38
CA SER A 118 -12.53 16.78 -17.18
C SER A 118 -11.76 17.23 -18.43
N VAL A 119 -10.45 17.42 -18.32
CA VAL A 119 -9.61 17.83 -19.46
C VAL A 119 -9.39 16.64 -20.40
N HIS A 120 -9.18 15.44 -19.87
CA HIS A 120 -9.03 14.22 -20.66
C HIS A 120 -10.29 13.95 -21.51
N SER A 121 -11.46 13.91 -20.87
CA SER A 121 -12.77 13.76 -21.52
C SER A 121 -13.01 14.82 -22.61
N TYR A 122 -12.52 16.04 -22.42
CA TYR A 122 -12.61 17.09 -23.43
C TYR A 122 -11.74 16.82 -24.66
N VAL A 123 -10.52 16.31 -24.47
CA VAL A 123 -9.63 15.94 -25.57
C VAL A 123 -10.19 14.76 -26.35
N GLU A 124 -10.75 13.75 -25.67
CA GLU A 124 -11.47 12.64 -26.31
C GLU A 124 -12.64 13.14 -27.15
N PHE A 125 -13.47 14.04 -26.62
CA PHE A 125 -14.54 14.69 -27.38
C PHE A 125 -14.02 15.36 -28.66
N LEU A 126 -12.92 16.12 -28.58
CA LEU A 126 -12.36 16.78 -29.76
C LEU A 126 -11.86 15.77 -30.80
N SER A 127 -11.24 14.67 -30.34
CA SER A 127 -10.77 13.56 -31.17
C SER A 127 -11.93 12.88 -31.89
N GLU A 128 -12.90 12.35 -31.14
CA GLU A 128 -13.99 11.53 -31.66
C GLU A 128 -14.95 12.30 -32.56
N THR A 129 -15.13 13.59 -32.29
CA THR A 129 -16.02 14.45 -33.10
C THR A 129 -15.31 15.13 -34.27
N GLY A 130 -14.01 14.86 -34.48
CA GLY A 130 -13.21 15.45 -35.56
C GLY A 130 -13.07 16.97 -35.42
N ARG A 131 -13.07 17.47 -34.18
CA ARG A 131 -12.95 18.90 -33.83
C ARG A 131 -11.54 19.31 -33.41
N TRP A 132 -10.65 18.35 -33.23
CA TRP A 132 -9.23 18.59 -33.08
C TRP A 132 -8.66 19.34 -34.29
N THR A 133 -8.02 20.49 -34.07
CA THR A 133 -7.42 21.31 -35.12
C THR A 133 -5.89 21.21 -35.18
N GLY A 134 -5.28 20.52 -34.21
CA GLY A 134 -3.84 20.22 -34.19
C GLY A 134 -3.47 19.07 -35.13
N THR A 135 -2.21 18.66 -35.09
CA THR A 135 -1.74 17.47 -35.82
C THR A 135 -2.14 16.18 -35.09
N ALA A 136 -2.14 15.05 -35.79
CA ALA A 136 -2.45 13.75 -35.19
C ALA A 136 -1.38 13.33 -34.17
N GLU A 137 -0.12 13.71 -34.42
CA GLU A 137 0.99 13.47 -33.52
C GLU A 137 0.81 14.20 -32.18
N LEU A 138 0.43 15.48 -32.21
CA LEU A 138 0.13 16.23 -30.98
C LEU A 138 -1.09 15.67 -30.24
N LEU A 139 -2.10 15.19 -30.96
CA LEU A 139 -3.24 14.52 -30.32
C LEU A 139 -2.82 13.25 -29.59
N ALA A 140 -1.97 12.43 -30.23
CA ALA A 140 -1.45 11.21 -29.62
C ALA A 140 -0.59 11.53 -28.39
N GLU A 141 0.30 12.52 -28.45
CA GLU A 141 1.12 12.95 -27.31
C GLU A 141 0.27 13.47 -26.14
N VAL A 142 -0.83 14.20 -26.41
CA VAL A 142 -1.75 14.68 -25.37
C VAL A 142 -2.52 13.53 -24.73
N LEU A 143 -3.03 12.58 -25.52
CA LEU A 143 -3.73 11.41 -24.99
C LEU A 143 -2.78 10.50 -24.19
N GLU A 144 -1.57 10.23 -24.70
CA GLU A 144 -0.53 9.46 -24.00
C GLU A 144 -0.15 10.11 -22.66
N PHE A 145 -0.11 11.45 -22.59
CA PHE A 145 0.08 12.16 -21.32
C PHE A 145 -1.02 11.85 -20.31
N PHE A 146 -2.29 11.88 -20.72
CA PHE A 146 -3.41 11.57 -19.81
C PHE A 146 -3.50 10.08 -19.47
N GLU A 147 -3.18 9.19 -20.41
CA GLU A 147 -3.03 7.75 -20.15
C GLU A 147 -1.90 7.48 -19.16
N GLY A 148 -0.79 8.22 -19.21
CA GLY A 148 0.28 8.16 -18.23
C GLY A 148 -0.08 8.73 -16.86
N LEU A 149 -1.03 9.68 -16.78
CA LEU A 149 -1.56 10.21 -15.52
C LEU A 149 -2.64 9.31 -14.91
N ALA A 150 -3.52 8.73 -15.74
CA ALA A 150 -4.49 7.72 -15.33
C ALA A 150 -3.78 6.41 -14.93
N GLY A 151 -2.69 6.09 -15.63
CA GLY A 151 -1.70 5.09 -15.23
C GLY A 151 -0.87 5.48 -14.01
N GLY A 152 -1.22 6.55 -13.29
CA GLY A 152 -0.74 6.83 -11.94
C GLY A 152 -1.40 5.96 -10.86
N GLU A 153 -2.52 5.28 -11.16
CA GLU A 153 -2.99 4.13 -10.39
C GLU A 153 -2.35 2.80 -10.86
N ASP A 154 -1.87 2.73 -12.12
CA ASP A 154 -1.20 1.56 -12.71
C ASP A 154 0.34 1.72 -12.84
N GLY A 155 0.92 2.68 -12.12
CA GLY A 155 2.35 3.02 -12.17
C GLY A 155 3.23 2.06 -11.37
N GLN A 156 2.61 1.15 -10.62
CA GLN A 156 3.26 -0.10 -10.28
C GLN A 156 3.25 -0.95 -11.54
N GLU A 157 4.42 -1.31 -12.10
CA GLU A 157 4.50 -2.35 -13.11
C GLU A 157 3.68 -3.55 -12.63
N THR A 158 2.45 -3.68 -13.13
CA THR A 158 1.53 -4.69 -12.63
C THR A 158 2.21 -6.03 -12.85
N ILE A 159 2.36 -6.81 -11.78
CA ILE A 159 3.06 -8.08 -11.85
C ILE A 159 2.34 -8.96 -12.86
N GLN A 160 2.97 -9.18 -14.02
CA GLN A 160 2.40 -10.01 -15.07
C GLN A 160 2.62 -11.48 -14.72
N VAL A 161 1.58 -12.10 -14.14
CA VAL A 161 1.61 -13.53 -13.84
C VAL A 161 1.60 -14.33 -15.16
N PRO A 162 2.66 -15.09 -15.46
CA PRO A 162 2.72 -15.84 -16.71
C PRO A 162 1.75 -17.03 -16.68
N GLU A 163 1.09 -17.30 -17.81
CA GLU A 163 0.30 -18.52 -17.98
C GLU A 163 1.23 -19.73 -18.14
N ILE A 164 1.27 -20.59 -17.13
CA ILE A 164 2.07 -21.83 -17.13
C ILE A 164 1.11 -23.02 -16.96
N PRO A 165 1.22 -24.07 -17.79
CA PRO A 165 0.42 -25.28 -17.62
C PRO A 165 0.62 -25.90 -16.23
N GLU A 166 -0.47 -26.39 -15.62
CA GLU A 166 -0.47 -26.85 -14.22
C GLU A 166 0.54 -27.97 -13.95
N ASP A 167 0.76 -28.88 -14.91
CA ASP A 167 1.74 -29.96 -14.80
C ASP A 167 3.19 -29.46 -14.75
N GLN A 168 3.50 -28.41 -15.52
CA GLN A 168 4.79 -27.74 -15.52
C GLN A 168 4.98 -26.92 -14.24
N ALA A 169 3.94 -26.20 -13.80
CA ALA A 169 3.99 -25.44 -12.55
C ALA A 169 4.21 -26.39 -11.36
N LEU A 170 3.43 -27.47 -11.26
CA LEU A 170 3.59 -28.48 -10.21
C LEU A 170 5.00 -29.06 -10.18
N ALA A 171 5.57 -29.41 -11.35
CA ALA A 171 6.94 -29.91 -11.43
C ALA A 171 7.98 -28.91 -10.89
N VAL A 172 7.79 -27.61 -11.11
CA VAL A 172 8.63 -26.56 -10.52
C VAL A 172 8.47 -26.54 -9.01
N PHE A 173 7.24 -26.48 -8.49
CA PHE A 173 6.98 -26.45 -7.05
C PHE A 173 7.51 -27.69 -6.32
N THR A 174 7.28 -28.90 -6.84
CA THR A 174 7.84 -30.14 -6.27
C THR A 174 9.37 -30.14 -6.24
N GLY A 175 10.00 -29.41 -7.18
CA GLY A 175 11.45 -29.23 -7.24
C GLY A 175 12.02 -28.26 -6.19
N LEU A 176 11.18 -27.44 -5.55
CA LEU A 176 11.64 -26.43 -4.60
C LEU A 176 12.12 -27.06 -3.29
N PRO A 177 13.31 -26.67 -2.79
CA PRO A 177 13.76 -27.07 -1.46
C PRO A 177 12.74 -26.74 -0.36
N LEU A 178 12.04 -25.61 -0.45
CA LEU A 178 10.97 -25.27 0.49
C LEU A 178 9.88 -26.36 0.55
N ILE A 179 9.29 -26.71 -0.60
CA ILE A 179 8.19 -27.68 -0.69
C ILE A 179 8.65 -29.07 -0.24
N GLN A 180 9.87 -29.48 -0.59
CA GLN A 180 10.43 -30.75 -0.14
C GLN A 180 10.58 -30.82 1.39
N LYS A 181 11.05 -29.74 2.02
CA LYS A 181 11.18 -29.65 3.49
C LYS A 181 9.81 -29.66 4.17
N ALA A 182 8.85 -28.91 3.64
CA ALA A 182 7.47 -28.89 4.14
C ALA A 182 6.79 -30.26 4.03
N THR A 183 6.94 -30.92 2.87
CA THR A 183 6.47 -32.28 2.61
C THR A 183 7.08 -33.27 3.60
N ALA A 184 8.40 -33.23 3.80
CA ALA A 184 9.09 -34.12 4.74
C ALA A 184 8.61 -33.91 6.18
N LEU A 185 8.36 -32.65 6.58
CA LEU A 185 7.85 -32.33 7.91
C LEU A 185 6.40 -32.79 8.09
N LEU A 186 5.52 -32.59 7.10
CA LEU A 186 4.13 -33.09 7.12
C LEU A 186 4.08 -34.62 7.20
N GLN A 187 4.89 -35.31 6.39
CA GLN A 187 5.02 -36.77 6.43
C GLN A 187 5.52 -37.25 7.79
N TRP A 188 6.50 -36.54 8.38
CA TRP A 188 6.96 -36.85 9.72
C TRP A 188 5.85 -36.67 10.76
N ILE A 189 5.05 -35.60 10.66
CA ILE A 189 3.90 -35.37 11.55
C ILE A 189 2.92 -36.54 11.50
N GLY A 190 2.62 -37.06 10.30
CA GLY A 190 1.71 -38.18 10.09
C GLY A 190 0.35 -37.96 10.75
N ASP A 191 -0.17 -38.93 11.49
CA ASP A 191 -1.45 -38.81 12.22
C ASP A 191 -1.41 -37.82 13.41
N GLY A 192 -0.21 -37.32 13.74
CA GLY A 192 0.02 -36.29 14.74
C GLY A 192 1.23 -36.54 15.64
N LYS A 193 1.79 -35.45 16.18
CA LYS A 193 2.94 -35.45 17.08
C LYS A 193 2.63 -34.77 18.40
N PRO A 194 3.20 -35.25 19.53
CA PRO A 194 2.96 -34.63 20.82
C PRO A 194 3.64 -33.26 20.90
N VAL A 195 2.91 -32.26 21.40
CA VAL A 195 3.44 -30.92 21.70
C VAL A 195 3.37 -30.64 23.19
N THR A 196 4.01 -29.55 23.63
CA THR A 196 3.87 -28.97 24.96
C THR A 196 2.58 -28.14 25.05
N GLY A 197 2.24 -27.65 26.24
CA GLY A 197 1.10 -26.75 26.42
C GLY A 197 1.22 -25.41 25.69
N THR A 198 2.41 -25.02 25.25
CA THR A 198 2.66 -23.82 24.43
C THR A 198 2.60 -24.11 22.92
N GLY A 199 2.25 -25.34 22.53
CA GLY A 199 2.20 -25.76 21.13
C GLY A 199 3.56 -26.11 20.52
N ALA A 200 4.66 -25.95 21.25
CA ALA A 200 6.00 -26.32 20.77
C ALA A 200 6.22 -27.84 20.79
N LEU A 201 7.08 -28.36 19.91
CA LEU A 201 7.53 -29.74 19.97
C LEU A 201 8.20 -30.08 21.31
N ARG A 202 8.07 -31.34 21.75
CA ARG A 202 8.83 -31.80 22.92
C ARG A 202 10.31 -31.90 22.55
N LEU A 203 11.19 -31.68 23.52
CA LEU A 203 12.65 -31.66 23.30
C LEU A 203 13.18 -32.88 22.53
N ARG A 204 12.66 -34.07 22.83
CA ARG A 204 13.08 -35.32 22.18
C ARG A 204 12.72 -35.39 20.69
N ASP A 205 11.71 -34.64 20.27
CA ASP A 205 11.15 -34.69 18.92
C ASP A 205 11.76 -33.58 18.02
N ILE A 206 12.52 -32.63 18.60
CA ILE A 206 13.15 -31.52 17.86
C ILE A 206 14.18 -32.01 16.85
N GLU A 207 14.97 -33.04 17.17
CA GLU A 207 16.06 -33.51 16.31
C GLU A 207 15.55 -34.08 14.98
N GLU A 208 14.52 -34.93 15.05
CA GLU A 208 13.90 -35.48 13.85
C GLU A 208 13.19 -34.39 13.02
N ALA A 209 12.47 -33.48 13.68
CA ALA A 209 11.77 -32.39 12.99
C ALA A 209 12.75 -31.40 12.32
N ALA A 210 13.85 -31.07 12.99
CA ALA A 210 14.90 -30.22 12.42
C ALA A 210 15.56 -30.88 11.21
N ALA A 211 15.77 -32.20 11.25
CA ALA A 211 16.28 -32.96 10.12
C ALA A 211 15.35 -32.91 8.89
N CYS A 212 14.03 -32.91 9.08
CA CYS A 212 13.06 -32.74 7.98
C CYS A 212 13.27 -31.43 7.20
N VAL A 213 13.66 -30.35 7.89
CA VAL A 213 13.94 -29.05 7.27
C VAL A 213 15.43 -28.87 6.90
N GLY A 214 16.26 -29.90 7.10
CA GLY A 214 17.68 -29.90 6.77
C GLY A 214 18.58 -29.17 7.78
N VAL A 215 18.14 -29.02 9.03
CA VAL A 215 18.91 -28.36 10.10
C VAL A 215 19.37 -29.37 11.15
N SER A 216 20.65 -29.34 11.51
CA SER A 216 21.24 -30.16 12.58
C SER A 216 21.03 -29.51 13.94
N ALA A 217 19.88 -29.77 14.58
CA ALA A 217 19.58 -29.31 15.92
C ALA A 217 19.06 -30.44 16.81
N LYS A 218 19.22 -30.34 18.13
CA LYS A 218 18.66 -31.29 19.11
C LYS A 218 18.10 -30.56 20.33
N GLY A 219 17.00 -31.09 20.89
CA GLY A 219 16.43 -30.54 22.11
C GLY A 219 17.24 -30.89 23.36
N GLY A 220 17.52 -29.90 24.21
CA GLY A 220 18.24 -30.08 25.46
C GLY A 220 17.98 -28.97 26.48
N THR A 221 18.13 -29.27 27.77
CA THR A 221 17.90 -28.28 28.85
C THR A 221 19.08 -27.33 29.04
N LYS A 222 20.29 -27.78 28.70
CA LYS A 222 21.52 -26.98 28.76
C LYS A 222 21.87 -26.49 27.36
N LYS A 223 22.03 -25.17 27.20
CA LYS A 223 22.60 -24.59 26.00
C LYS A 223 24.05 -25.09 25.90
N ALA A 224 24.34 -25.92 24.90
CA ALA A 224 25.68 -26.43 24.67
C ALA A 224 26.54 -25.37 23.98
N ASP A 225 27.86 -25.49 24.10
CA ASP A 225 28.83 -24.62 23.44
C ASP A 225 28.63 -24.67 21.91
N PRO A 226 28.61 -23.53 21.20
CA PRO A 226 28.42 -23.47 19.74
C PRO A 226 29.57 -24.07 18.92
N ALA A 227 30.56 -24.69 19.56
CA ALA A 227 31.72 -25.31 18.91
C ALA A 227 31.46 -26.74 18.39
N GLY A 228 30.25 -27.28 18.57
CA GLY A 228 29.86 -28.59 18.04
C GLY A 228 28.95 -28.48 16.82
N ASP A 229 29.00 -29.47 15.92
CA ASP A 229 28.24 -29.52 14.66
C ASP A 229 26.70 -29.60 14.83
N VAL A 230 26.20 -29.82 16.06
CA VAL A 230 24.77 -29.96 16.35
C VAL A 230 24.33 -28.94 17.38
N LEU A 231 23.46 -28.02 16.97
CA LEU A 231 22.91 -26.96 17.82
C LEU A 231 22.01 -27.57 18.91
N THR A 232 22.28 -27.30 20.19
CA THR A 232 21.40 -27.73 21.29
C THR A 232 20.45 -26.60 21.67
N VAL A 233 19.15 -26.82 21.46
CA VAL A 233 18.09 -25.83 21.65
C VAL A 233 17.11 -26.23 22.76
N ARG A 234 16.47 -25.25 23.39
CA ARG A 234 15.46 -25.46 24.44
C ARG A 234 14.02 -25.46 23.91
N SER A 235 13.83 -25.01 22.68
CA SER A 235 12.55 -24.95 22.00
C SER A 235 12.78 -25.10 20.50
N MET A 236 11.80 -25.64 19.77
CA MET A 236 11.87 -25.64 18.31
C MET A 236 11.93 -24.22 17.73
N TYR A 237 11.41 -23.22 18.45
CA TYR A 237 11.47 -21.81 18.06
C TYR A 237 12.88 -21.21 18.08
N GLU A 238 13.86 -21.90 18.65
CA GLU A 238 15.29 -21.52 18.55
C GLU A 238 15.95 -22.10 17.29
N VAL A 239 15.20 -22.80 16.42
CA VAL A 239 15.62 -23.30 15.12
C VAL A 239 14.84 -22.52 14.05
N PRO A 240 15.37 -21.40 13.52
CA PRO A 240 14.59 -20.44 12.72
C PRO A 240 13.79 -21.07 11.58
N LEU A 241 14.46 -21.79 10.67
CA LEU A 241 13.79 -22.43 9.53
C LEU A 241 12.71 -23.46 9.92
N LEU A 242 12.92 -24.20 11.02
CA LEU A 242 11.88 -25.13 11.52
C LEU A 242 10.69 -24.35 12.07
N ALA A 243 10.96 -23.27 12.81
CA ALA A 243 9.94 -22.42 13.38
C ALA A 243 9.10 -21.72 12.31
N GLU A 244 9.74 -21.25 11.24
CA GLU A 244 9.11 -20.62 10.07
C GLU A 244 8.22 -21.61 9.32
N ILE A 245 8.77 -22.74 8.85
CA ILE A 245 7.99 -23.75 8.13
C ILE A 245 6.82 -24.26 9.01
N TRP A 246 7.03 -24.45 10.31
CA TRP A 246 5.95 -24.85 11.22
C TRP A 246 4.84 -23.80 11.32
N ALA A 247 5.21 -22.52 11.45
CA ALA A 247 4.24 -21.43 11.49
C ALA A 247 3.48 -21.32 10.17
N THR A 248 4.18 -21.46 9.03
CA THR A 248 3.56 -21.47 7.71
C THR A 248 2.61 -22.65 7.52
N LEU A 249 2.97 -23.86 7.93
CA LEU A 249 2.07 -25.01 7.88
C LEU A 249 0.78 -24.76 8.69
N GLN A 250 0.89 -24.02 9.79
CA GLN A 250 -0.28 -23.64 10.59
C GLN A 250 -1.10 -22.54 9.92
N ALA A 251 -0.45 -21.53 9.33
CA ALA A 251 -1.09 -20.41 8.65
C ALA A 251 -1.82 -20.86 7.37
N ALA A 252 -1.20 -21.74 6.59
CA ALA A 252 -1.79 -22.37 5.40
C ALA A 252 -2.80 -23.48 5.75
N GLU A 253 -3.18 -23.61 7.02
CA GLU A 253 -4.13 -24.63 7.48
C GLU A 253 -3.77 -26.06 7.03
N LEU A 254 -2.49 -26.43 6.98
CA LEU A 254 -2.04 -27.80 6.71
C LEU A 254 -1.90 -28.60 8.01
N ILE A 255 -1.68 -27.91 9.14
CA ILE A 255 -1.65 -28.50 10.48
C ILE A 255 -2.52 -27.71 11.47
N ARG A 256 -3.01 -28.41 12.49
CA ARG A 256 -3.71 -27.82 13.64
C ARG A 256 -3.02 -28.21 14.94
N VAL A 257 -2.52 -27.21 15.68
CA VAL A 257 -1.93 -27.41 17.01
C VAL A 257 -3.04 -27.46 18.07
N LYS A 258 -3.28 -28.63 18.65
CA LYS A 258 -4.16 -28.85 19.81
C LYS A 258 -3.34 -28.76 21.11
N PRO A 259 -3.98 -28.66 22.30
CA PRO A 259 -3.26 -28.46 23.56
C PRO A 259 -2.15 -29.47 23.89
N THR A 260 -2.21 -30.68 23.32
CA THR A 260 -1.25 -31.76 23.61
C THR A 260 -0.68 -32.44 22.36
N LYS A 261 -1.19 -32.12 21.17
CA LYS A 261 -0.72 -32.69 19.92
C LYS A 261 -0.90 -31.74 18.74
N VAL A 262 0.04 -31.73 17.81
CA VAL A 262 -0.21 -31.28 16.44
C VAL A 262 -0.84 -32.43 15.67
N VAL A 263 -1.79 -32.13 14.80
CA VAL A 263 -2.36 -33.07 13.83
C VAL A 263 -2.45 -32.36 12.48
N PRO A 264 -2.54 -33.09 11.36
CA PRO A 264 -2.93 -32.47 10.10
C PRO A 264 -4.28 -31.76 10.24
N PHE A 265 -4.44 -30.66 9.52
CA PHE A 265 -5.74 -30.03 9.33
C PHE A 265 -6.57 -30.87 8.35
N GLU A 266 -7.84 -30.53 8.16
CA GLU A 266 -8.80 -31.32 7.36
C GLU A 266 -8.21 -31.72 6.00
N ASP A 267 -8.09 -33.04 5.78
CA ASP A 267 -7.56 -33.71 4.59
C ASP A 267 -6.21 -33.18 4.02
N PRO A 268 -5.07 -33.42 4.68
CA PRO A 268 -3.75 -33.02 4.17
C PRO A 268 -3.33 -33.78 2.91
N ALA A 269 -4.16 -34.73 2.45
CA ALA A 269 -3.91 -35.54 1.27
C ALA A 269 -3.71 -34.65 0.04
N HIS A 270 -4.42 -33.53 -0.07
CA HIS A 270 -4.25 -32.65 -1.22
C HIS A 270 -2.82 -32.16 -1.41
N PHE A 271 -2.12 -31.81 -0.32
CA PHE A 271 -0.72 -31.39 -0.38
C PHE A 271 0.26 -32.54 -0.72
N LEU A 272 -0.05 -33.78 -0.30
CA LEU A 272 0.87 -34.92 -0.39
C LEU A 272 0.63 -35.83 -1.60
N ASP A 273 -0.63 -36.10 -1.93
CA ASP A 273 -1.07 -37.06 -2.94
C ASP A 273 -2.37 -36.66 -3.67
N GLY A 274 -2.75 -35.38 -3.62
CA GLY A 274 -3.88 -34.83 -4.36
C GLY A 274 -3.73 -34.93 -5.87
N SER A 275 -4.79 -34.55 -6.60
CA SER A 275 -4.69 -34.30 -8.03
C SER A 275 -3.70 -33.16 -8.33
N VAL A 276 -3.31 -33.01 -9.61
CA VAL A 276 -2.36 -31.95 -10.02
C VAL A 276 -2.84 -30.56 -9.61
N ALA A 277 -4.12 -30.26 -9.83
CA ALA A 277 -4.72 -28.98 -9.46
C ALA A 277 -4.75 -28.78 -7.94
N GLU A 278 -5.18 -29.80 -7.18
CA GLU A 278 -5.24 -29.72 -5.71
C GLU A 278 -3.86 -29.52 -5.10
N GLN A 279 -2.83 -30.27 -5.54
CA GLN A 279 -1.46 -30.07 -5.04
C GLN A 279 -0.91 -28.68 -5.39
N LEU A 280 -1.19 -28.21 -6.61
CA LEU A 280 -0.71 -26.91 -7.05
C LEU A 280 -1.33 -25.77 -6.23
N ASP A 281 -2.64 -25.81 -5.98
CA ASP A 281 -3.33 -24.82 -5.14
C ASP A 281 -2.74 -24.79 -3.73
N GLU A 282 -2.51 -25.96 -3.12
CA GLU A 282 -1.90 -26.09 -1.79
C GLU A 282 -0.44 -25.60 -1.76
N PHE A 283 0.35 -25.86 -2.81
CA PHE A 283 1.73 -25.38 -2.91
C PHE A 283 1.81 -23.86 -3.11
N ILE A 284 0.90 -23.28 -3.90
CA ILE A 284 0.79 -21.83 -4.08
C ILE A 284 0.44 -21.20 -2.74
N MET A 285 -0.62 -21.66 -2.07
CA MET A 285 -1.06 -21.15 -0.77
C MET A 285 0.06 -21.23 0.28
N PHE A 286 0.68 -22.41 0.43
CA PHE A 286 1.78 -22.58 1.38
C PHE A 286 2.96 -21.64 1.08
N THR A 287 3.31 -21.47 -0.19
CA THR A 287 4.46 -20.63 -0.57
C THR A 287 4.17 -19.15 -0.35
N SER A 288 2.96 -18.66 -0.66
CA SER A 288 2.54 -17.28 -0.36
C SER A 288 2.57 -17.03 1.15
N CYS A 289 1.98 -17.92 1.96
CA CYS A 289 2.06 -17.83 3.42
C CYS A 289 3.51 -17.90 3.94
N PHE A 290 4.40 -18.66 3.29
CA PHE A 290 5.81 -18.72 3.68
C PHE A 290 6.49 -17.36 3.44
N LEU A 291 6.28 -16.77 2.26
CA LEU A 291 6.83 -15.47 1.91
C LEU A 291 6.36 -14.39 2.89
N GLU A 292 5.07 -14.33 3.22
CA GLU A 292 4.55 -13.42 4.24
C GLU A 292 5.22 -13.62 5.60
N GLN A 293 5.31 -14.87 6.08
CA GLN A 293 5.93 -15.16 7.38
C GLN A 293 7.43 -14.87 7.40
N ALA A 294 8.15 -15.09 6.30
CA ALA A 294 9.59 -14.86 6.22
C ALA A 294 9.94 -13.37 6.10
N VAL A 295 9.08 -12.56 5.48
CA VAL A 295 9.36 -11.16 5.18
C VAL A 295 8.64 -10.19 6.14
N LEU A 296 7.38 -10.47 6.48
CA LEU A 296 6.50 -9.55 7.22
C LEU A 296 6.34 -9.90 8.70
N ARG A 297 7.02 -10.94 9.19
CA ARG A 297 7.01 -11.25 10.62
C ARG A 297 7.95 -10.30 11.38
N LEU A 298 7.43 -9.10 11.62
CA LEU A 298 8.14 -8.03 12.33
C LEU A 298 8.12 -8.26 13.84
N ASP A 299 9.28 -8.17 14.47
CA ASP A 299 9.44 -7.99 15.90
C ASP A 299 9.12 -6.52 16.25
N PRO A 300 8.02 -6.24 16.96
CA PRO A 300 7.64 -4.86 17.30
C PRO A 300 8.67 -4.16 18.19
N ASP A 301 9.55 -4.91 18.86
CA ASP A 301 10.66 -4.36 19.65
C ASP A 301 11.86 -3.93 18.77
N GLN A 302 11.83 -4.22 17.47
CA GLN A 302 12.90 -3.95 16.50
C GLN A 302 12.38 -3.14 15.30
N PRO A 303 12.26 -1.80 15.42
CA PRO A 303 11.65 -0.96 14.39
C PRO A 303 12.35 -1.00 13.02
N TRP A 304 13.64 -1.36 12.99
CA TRP A 304 14.40 -1.53 11.75
C TRP A 304 13.95 -2.73 10.91
N GLU A 305 13.22 -3.70 11.49
CA GLU A 305 12.70 -4.83 10.73
C GLU A 305 11.67 -4.40 9.69
N ARG A 306 10.88 -3.35 9.95
CA ARG A 306 9.95 -2.79 8.97
C ARG A 306 10.69 -2.26 7.74
N THR A 307 11.82 -1.57 7.96
CA THR A 307 12.66 -1.07 6.85
C THR A 307 13.28 -2.23 6.07
N ILE A 308 13.74 -3.29 6.75
CA ILE A 308 14.27 -4.49 6.08
C ILE A 308 13.18 -5.17 5.25
N ALA A 309 11.98 -5.34 5.82
CA ALA A 309 10.83 -5.91 5.11
C ALA A 309 10.46 -5.07 3.89
N ALA A 310 10.41 -3.75 4.01
CA ALA A 310 10.16 -2.85 2.88
C ALA A 310 11.20 -3.06 1.76
N VAL A 311 12.49 -3.15 2.09
CA VAL A 311 13.54 -3.44 1.10
C VAL A 311 13.33 -4.81 0.45
N GLN A 312 13.04 -5.86 1.24
CA GLN A 312 12.83 -7.21 0.71
C GLN A 312 11.60 -7.28 -0.20
N VAL A 313 10.47 -6.67 0.19
CA VAL A 313 9.26 -6.58 -0.61
C VAL A 313 9.52 -5.86 -1.93
N SER A 314 10.16 -4.68 -1.90
CA SER A 314 10.52 -3.96 -3.13
C SER A 314 11.40 -4.78 -4.07
N VAL A 315 12.39 -5.51 -3.53
CA VAL A 315 13.25 -6.38 -4.35
C VAL A 315 12.46 -7.55 -4.92
N LEU A 316 11.57 -8.18 -4.14
CA LEU A 316 10.78 -9.33 -4.58
C LEU A 316 9.75 -8.95 -5.65
N LEU A 317 9.04 -7.83 -5.47
CA LEU A 317 8.11 -7.29 -6.47
C LEU A 317 8.87 -6.97 -7.77
N ALA A 318 10.00 -6.25 -7.69
CA ALA A 318 10.83 -5.97 -8.87
C ALA A 318 11.40 -7.24 -9.51
N ALA A 319 11.78 -8.25 -8.71
CA ALA A 319 12.29 -9.53 -9.21
C ALA A 319 11.21 -10.39 -9.89
N ALA A 320 9.93 -10.05 -9.72
CA ALA A 320 8.79 -10.68 -10.35
C ALA A 320 8.34 -9.97 -11.65
N THR A 321 8.98 -8.87 -12.05
CA THR A 321 8.67 -8.17 -13.32
C THR A 321 9.57 -8.61 -14.47
N ALA A 322 9.30 -8.10 -15.68
CA ALA A 322 10.09 -8.38 -16.87
C ALA A 322 11.51 -7.77 -16.81
N GLU A 323 11.69 -6.72 -15.99
CA GLU A 323 12.95 -6.00 -15.82
C GLU A 323 13.47 -6.11 -14.37
N PRO A 324 13.97 -7.30 -13.98
CA PRO A 324 14.39 -7.54 -12.61
C PRO A 324 15.54 -6.62 -12.16
N LEU A 325 15.63 -6.41 -10.85
CA LEU A 325 16.61 -5.51 -10.27
C LEU A 325 18.04 -6.09 -10.29
N LEU A 326 19.02 -5.27 -10.68
CA LEU A 326 20.45 -5.62 -10.62
C LEU A 326 20.92 -5.76 -9.16
N VAL A 327 21.64 -6.85 -8.87
CA VAL A 327 22.20 -7.11 -7.53
C VAL A 327 23.17 -5.99 -7.12
N GLU A 328 24.00 -5.52 -8.05
CA GLU A 328 24.94 -4.42 -7.83
C GLU A 328 24.22 -3.13 -7.38
N ARG A 329 23.04 -2.84 -7.94
CA ARG A 329 22.28 -1.64 -7.59
C ARG A 329 21.78 -1.68 -6.16
N VAL A 330 21.32 -2.84 -5.68
CA VAL A 330 20.89 -3.02 -4.28
C VAL A 330 22.09 -2.90 -3.34
N LEU A 331 23.21 -3.54 -3.67
CA LEU A 331 24.43 -3.48 -2.86
C LEU A 331 25.05 -2.08 -2.79
N ALA A 332 24.85 -1.25 -3.83
CA ALA A 332 25.30 0.13 -3.89
C ALA A 332 24.35 1.12 -3.20
N ALA A 333 23.16 0.71 -2.74
CA ALA A 333 22.20 1.60 -2.08
C ALA A 333 22.81 2.41 -0.90
N PRO A 334 23.68 1.84 -0.04
CA PRO A 334 24.34 2.60 1.02
C PRO A 334 25.23 3.75 0.54
N ASP A 335 25.76 3.70 -0.69
CA ASP A 335 26.64 4.75 -1.22
C ASP A 335 25.88 6.05 -1.52
N HIS A 336 24.56 5.93 -1.72
CA HIS A 336 23.65 7.04 -1.99
C HIS A 336 23.02 7.63 -0.72
N ALA A 337 23.21 7.01 0.45
CA ALA A 337 22.71 7.53 1.72
C ALA A 337 23.53 8.75 2.20
N PRO A 338 22.94 9.65 3.02
CA PRO A 338 23.67 10.71 3.70
C PRO A 338 24.86 10.15 4.49
N ASP A 339 25.99 10.88 4.55
CA ASP A 339 27.26 10.39 5.15
C ASP A 339 27.09 9.88 6.59
N GLU A 340 26.19 10.49 7.36
CA GLU A 340 25.87 10.11 8.74
C GLU A 340 25.06 8.80 8.86
N GLU A 341 24.36 8.41 7.79
CA GLU A 341 23.49 7.23 7.73
C GLU A 341 24.11 6.04 6.97
N LYS A 342 25.16 6.27 6.15
CA LYS A 342 25.80 5.23 5.31
C LYS A 342 26.10 3.93 6.04
N LYS A 343 26.58 4.01 7.28
CA LYS A 343 26.90 2.80 8.08
C LYS A 343 25.64 2.02 8.46
N ALA A 344 24.56 2.71 8.84
CA ALA A 344 23.29 2.08 9.16
C ALA A 344 22.65 1.47 7.91
N ALA A 345 22.60 2.24 6.81
CA ALA A 345 22.14 1.75 5.51
C ALA A 345 22.91 0.52 5.03
N GLY A 346 24.23 0.49 5.21
CA GLY A 346 25.06 -0.66 4.88
C GLY A 346 24.76 -1.91 5.72
N LEU A 347 24.48 -1.75 7.01
CA LEU A 347 24.08 -2.87 7.87
C LEU A 347 22.69 -3.39 7.49
N LEU A 348 21.71 -2.51 7.26
CA LEU A 348 20.36 -2.89 6.86
C LEU A 348 20.36 -3.61 5.50
N THR A 349 21.10 -3.08 4.52
CA THR A 349 21.27 -3.70 3.20
C THR A 349 21.86 -5.10 3.34
N LYS A 350 22.89 -5.26 4.18
CA LYS A 350 23.50 -6.59 4.42
C LYS A 350 22.51 -7.58 5.04
N VAL A 351 21.68 -7.14 5.99
CA VAL A 351 20.67 -8.01 6.61
C VAL A 351 19.58 -8.37 5.60
N ALA A 352 19.08 -7.40 4.84
CA ALA A 352 18.07 -7.64 3.81
C ALA A 352 18.56 -8.61 2.72
N VAL A 353 19.79 -8.41 2.21
CA VAL A 353 20.39 -9.32 1.22
C VAL A 353 20.64 -10.71 1.80
N GLY A 354 21.11 -10.82 3.05
CA GLY A 354 21.27 -12.11 3.71
C GLY A 354 19.95 -12.90 3.82
N ARG A 355 18.84 -12.21 4.16
CA ARG A 355 17.51 -12.84 4.16
C ARG A 355 17.04 -13.22 2.75
N LEU A 356 17.35 -12.43 1.71
CA LEU A 356 17.06 -12.79 0.32
C LEU A 356 17.89 -14.01 -0.14
N GLU A 357 19.14 -14.14 0.31
CA GLU A 357 19.97 -15.33 0.07
C GLU A 357 19.36 -16.58 0.72
N GLU A 358 18.82 -16.48 1.94
CA GLU A 358 18.08 -17.58 2.58
C GLU A 358 16.85 -18.00 1.76
N LEU A 359 16.09 -17.04 1.19
CA LEU A 359 14.98 -17.35 0.27
C LEU A 359 15.49 -18.03 -1.03
N ALA A 360 16.67 -17.64 -1.50
CA ALA A 360 17.28 -18.26 -2.68
C ALA A 360 17.73 -19.71 -2.42
N GLU A 361 18.26 -20.00 -1.22
CA GLU A 361 18.57 -21.37 -0.79
C GLU A 361 17.33 -22.27 -0.73
N LEU A 362 16.15 -21.67 -0.50
CA LEU A 362 14.86 -22.34 -0.51
C LEU A 362 14.24 -22.48 -1.91
N GLY A 363 14.90 -21.93 -2.93
CA GLY A 363 14.47 -21.96 -4.33
C GLY A 363 13.42 -20.91 -4.71
N LEU A 364 13.12 -19.97 -3.81
CA LEU A 364 12.09 -18.94 -4.03
C LEU A 364 12.59 -17.77 -4.87
N LEU A 365 13.92 -17.62 -4.94
CA LEU A 365 14.60 -16.53 -5.61
C LEU A 365 15.87 -17.08 -6.27
N THR A 366 16.23 -16.52 -7.43
CA THR A 366 17.56 -16.71 -8.03
C THR A 366 18.33 -15.42 -7.88
N ILE A 367 19.56 -15.51 -7.38
CA ILE A 367 20.46 -14.37 -7.23
C ILE A 367 21.68 -14.62 -8.12
N ASP A 368 21.74 -13.93 -9.25
CA ASP A 368 22.90 -13.92 -10.14
C ASP A 368 23.45 -12.48 -10.29
N THR A 369 23.51 -11.98 -11.51
CA THR A 369 23.60 -10.55 -11.83
C THR A 369 22.32 -9.78 -11.44
N HIS A 370 21.17 -10.45 -11.39
CA HIS A 370 19.86 -9.90 -11.04
C HIS A 370 19.19 -10.74 -9.96
N PHE A 371 18.24 -10.15 -9.24
CA PHE A 371 17.27 -10.87 -8.43
C PHE A 371 16.11 -11.32 -9.33
N ARG A 372 15.82 -12.62 -9.39
CA ARG A 372 14.75 -13.16 -10.26
C ARG A 372 13.88 -14.15 -9.52
N VAL A 373 12.57 -13.94 -9.54
CA VAL A 373 11.59 -14.92 -9.07
C VAL A 373 11.34 -15.94 -10.19
N PRO A 374 11.40 -17.26 -9.93
CA PRO A 374 11.03 -18.25 -10.93
C PRO A 374 9.61 -18.00 -11.47
N PRO A 375 9.36 -18.11 -12.79
CA PRO A 375 8.07 -17.73 -13.37
C PRO A 375 6.83 -18.35 -12.70
N ALA A 376 6.92 -19.61 -12.26
CA ALA A 376 5.82 -20.30 -11.56
C ALA A 376 5.50 -19.74 -10.17
N LEU A 377 6.42 -18.96 -9.58
CA LEU A 377 6.32 -18.36 -8.24
C LEU A 377 5.90 -16.89 -8.27
N ILE A 378 5.81 -16.27 -9.45
CA ILE A 378 5.43 -14.85 -9.59
C ILE A 378 4.06 -14.60 -8.96
N ARG A 379 3.10 -15.52 -9.14
CA ARG A 379 1.79 -15.46 -8.49
C ARG A 379 1.89 -15.45 -6.96
N CYS A 380 2.78 -16.26 -6.37
CA CYS A 380 2.95 -16.29 -4.91
C CYS A 380 3.49 -14.97 -4.36
N VAL A 381 4.36 -14.29 -5.11
CA VAL A 381 4.88 -12.97 -4.74
C VAL A 381 3.78 -11.91 -4.83
N ALA A 382 2.98 -11.94 -5.90
CA ALA A 382 1.84 -11.06 -6.05
C ALA A 382 0.81 -11.27 -4.93
N ASP A 383 0.37 -12.52 -4.71
CA ASP A 383 -0.58 -12.87 -3.66
C ASP A 383 -0.11 -12.43 -2.25
N ALA A 384 1.20 -12.48 -1.99
CA ALA A 384 1.77 -12.13 -0.69
C ALA A 384 2.01 -10.62 -0.48
N PHE A 385 2.30 -9.86 -1.55
CA PHE A 385 2.86 -8.51 -1.41
C PHE A 385 2.23 -7.42 -2.29
N ASP A 386 1.47 -7.78 -3.33
CA ASP A 386 0.81 -6.83 -4.23
C ASP A 386 -0.53 -6.35 -3.63
N ASP A 387 -0.49 -5.94 -2.36
CA ASP A 387 -1.61 -5.35 -1.64
C ASP A 387 -1.31 -3.87 -1.33
N PRO A 388 -2.12 -2.92 -1.84
CA PRO A 388 -1.88 -1.49 -1.62
C PRO A 388 -1.82 -1.08 -0.15
N SER A 389 -2.58 -1.75 0.73
CA SER A 389 -2.60 -1.42 2.16
C SER A 389 -1.30 -1.83 2.84
N LEU A 390 -0.78 -3.01 2.51
CA LEU A 390 0.52 -3.49 2.95
C LEU A 390 1.64 -2.58 2.43
N LEU A 391 1.60 -2.19 1.15
CA LEU A 391 2.60 -1.29 0.57
C LEU A 391 2.58 0.07 1.27
N ALA A 392 1.40 0.61 1.57
CA ALA A 392 1.26 1.84 2.35
C ALA A 392 1.81 1.65 3.78
N GLU A 393 1.54 0.51 4.42
CA GLU A 393 2.12 0.19 5.72
C GLU A 393 3.64 0.13 5.66
N LEU A 394 4.24 -0.42 4.60
CA LEU A 394 5.69 -0.48 4.46
C LEU A 394 6.32 0.87 4.04
N GLY A 395 5.52 1.90 3.78
CA GLY A 395 5.98 3.18 3.24
C GLY A 395 6.49 3.07 1.81
N LEU A 396 5.98 2.08 1.07
CA LEU A 396 6.28 1.77 -0.32
C LEU A 396 5.19 2.24 -1.28
N ALA A 397 3.95 2.38 -0.80
CA ALA A 397 2.94 3.10 -1.56
C ALA A 397 3.41 4.54 -1.72
N GLU A 398 3.14 5.13 -2.89
CA GLU A 398 3.28 6.56 -3.06
C GLU A 398 2.34 7.23 -2.05
N THR A 399 2.91 7.77 -0.96
CA THR A 399 2.12 8.48 0.04
C THR A 399 1.46 9.66 -0.66
N PRO A 400 0.13 9.74 -0.75
CA PRO A 400 -0.50 11.00 -1.05
C PRO A 400 -0.08 11.92 0.10
N LEU A 401 0.66 12.99 -0.20
CA LEU A 401 1.20 13.93 0.80
C LEU A 401 0.08 14.37 1.74
N ALA A 402 0.13 13.87 2.98
CA ALA A 402 -0.94 14.02 3.95
C ALA A 402 -1.01 15.43 4.55
N GLU A 403 -2.25 15.88 4.68
CA GLU A 403 -2.73 17.11 5.29
C GLU A 403 -2.22 17.37 6.70
N ALA A 404 -1.81 18.63 6.95
CA ALA A 404 -1.56 19.12 8.30
C ALA A 404 -2.91 19.33 9.04
N PRO A 405 -3.02 18.94 10.32
CA PRO A 405 -4.23 19.13 11.10
C PRO A 405 -4.54 20.62 11.34
N ASP A 406 -5.81 21.00 11.20
CA ASP A 406 -6.36 22.33 11.53
C ASP A 406 -6.03 22.73 12.97
N ASP A 407 -5.21 23.79 13.11
CA ASP A 407 -4.61 24.26 14.36
C ASP A 407 -5.54 25.15 15.23
N ASP A 408 -6.86 25.11 15.03
CA ASP A 408 -7.80 26.04 15.68
C ASP A 408 -8.53 25.49 16.93
N GLU A 409 -8.25 24.26 17.39
CA GLU A 409 -8.72 23.79 18.71
C GLU A 409 -7.63 23.96 19.78
N ALA A 410 -7.46 25.20 20.23
CA ALA A 410 -6.74 25.52 21.45
C ALA A 410 -7.45 24.90 22.69
N PRO A 411 -6.70 24.33 23.65
CA PRO A 411 -7.27 23.80 24.88
C PRO A 411 -7.86 24.91 25.74
N PHE A 412 -9.12 24.75 26.16
CA PHE A 412 -9.79 25.63 27.12
C PHE A 412 -9.04 25.63 28.46
N GLU A 413 -8.34 26.73 28.78
CA GLU A 413 -7.93 27.08 30.14
C GLU A 413 -9.19 27.33 30.99
N GLU A 414 -9.50 26.43 31.92
CA GLU A 414 -10.51 26.68 32.96
C GLU A 414 -10.00 27.75 33.93
N ALA A 415 -10.70 28.88 33.95
CA ALA A 415 -10.46 30.00 34.84
C ALA A 415 -10.80 29.66 36.32
N PRO A 416 -10.09 30.26 37.30
CA PRO A 416 -10.32 30.02 38.72
C PRO A 416 -11.63 30.68 39.18
N SER A 417 -12.55 29.88 39.72
CA SER A 417 -13.77 30.36 40.37
C SER A 417 -13.48 30.90 41.78
N GLU A 418 -13.78 32.18 41.99
CA GLU A 418 -13.78 32.89 43.27
C GLU A 418 -14.64 32.22 44.35
N GLU A 419 -14.19 32.42 45.59
CA GLU A 419 -14.76 32.03 46.88
C GLU A 419 -16.23 32.44 47.11
N ALA A 420 -16.98 31.62 47.84
CA ALA A 420 -17.80 32.05 48.98
C ALA A 420 -18.21 30.85 49.86
N PRO A 421 -18.45 31.06 51.17
CA PRO A 421 -18.16 30.09 52.22
C PRO A 421 -19.39 29.33 52.71
N ASN A 422 -19.20 28.12 53.25
CA ASN A 422 -19.95 27.62 54.40
C ASN A 422 -19.28 26.32 54.90
N GLU A 423 -18.73 26.31 56.12
CA GLU A 423 -19.45 26.14 57.40
C GLU A 423 -19.38 24.66 57.83
N GLU A 424 -18.35 24.39 58.63
CA GLU A 424 -18.44 23.70 59.93
C GLU A 424 -19.25 22.39 60.03
N ALA A 425 -18.51 21.28 60.20
CA ALA A 425 -18.77 20.14 61.10
C ALA A 425 -18.07 18.89 60.52
N ASP A 426 -17.55 17.93 61.25
CA ASP A 426 -17.14 17.71 62.63
C ASP A 426 -16.38 16.36 62.54
N ALA A 427 -15.46 16.11 63.46
CA ALA A 427 -14.73 14.84 63.58
C ALA A 427 -15.73 13.69 63.97
N PRO A 428 -15.36 12.39 64.10
CA PRO A 428 -14.07 11.90 64.58
C PRO A 428 -13.52 10.55 64.06
N LYS A 429 -12.22 10.39 64.32
CA LYS A 429 -11.45 9.20 64.74
C LYS A 429 -12.17 7.83 64.81
N ALA A 430 -11.53 6.82 64.21
CA ALA A 430 -11.03 5.58 64.87
C ALA A 430 -10.16 4.83 63.83
N ALA A 431 -8.86 4.58 64.02
CA ALA A 431 -8.17 3.73 65.00
C ALA A 431 -8.27 2.21 64.74
N GLY A 432 -7.10 1.61 64.47
CA GLY A 432 -6.76 0.19 64.70
C GLY A 432 -7.08 -0.75 63.53
N SER A 433 -6.32 -1.81 63.25
CA SER A 433 -5.20 -2.42 63.96
C SER A 433 -4.70 -3.63 63.13
N LEU A 434 -3.38 -3.89 63.18
CA LEU A 434 -2.68 -5.19 63.25
C LEU A 434 -3.25 -6.40 62.47
N ALA A 435 -2.55 -7.00 61.49
CA ALA A 435 -1.30 -7.79 61.53
C ALA A 435 -1.50 -9.33 61.61
N LEU A 436 -0.46 -10.03 61.11
CA LEU A 436 -0.14 -11.48 61.18
C LEU A 436 -0.86 -12.33 60.12
N THR A 437 -0.18 -13.19 59.34
CA THR A 437 1.06 -13.96 59.58
C THR A 437 1.73 -14.29 58.25
#